data_AF-A0A0G1TW08-F1
#
_entry.id   AF-A0A0G1TW08-F1
#
_cell.length_a   1.000
_cell.length_b   1.000
_cell.length_c   1.000
_cell.angle_alpha   90.00
_cell.angle_beta   90.00
_cell.angle_gamma   90.00
#
_symmetry.space_group_name_H-M   'P 1'
#
loop_
_entity.id
_entity.type
_entity.pdbx_description
1 polymer ?
#
loop_
_entity_poly.entity_id
_entity_poly.type
_entity_poly.pdbx_seq_one_letter_code
_entity_poly.pdbx_strand_id
1 'polypeptide(L)'
;MVLLGGDVFFVYSALFLTLVMRHARIDFWTEINTELYLVQFSLIYIFWIFLLYILDFYEVSVPDGARDRFRNLAAFLIGALVAGALYFYFRPKIGIAPKTTLVLNVAIFGLLLVGWRLFLMKISFLGYGSGGGAASQNKISLAELDEAWFLKTIARQDKLYAAARAIIDFCSGIAGGILLLIIFPPMFLIIKTTSPGPIFYSQTRVGKDGKHFTLYKFRTMVEDAEKEGPQWAQEKDARATNVGYFLRRTHLDELPQALNLLRGEISLVGPRPERPEFTSPLAKEIAHYHLRELVKPGIFGWAQLNFPYGDSVEDAREKLAYDLFYIQNRSLPLDIMIFLKSIKIIFFARGQ
;
A
#
# COMPACT_ATOMS: atom_id res chain seq x y z
N MET A 1 -0.36 -2.62 16.18
CA MET A 1 -1.70 -2.19 16.65
C MET A 1 -1.64 -1.21 17.82
N VAL A 2 -0.76 -1.40 18.81
CA VAL A 2 -0.60 -0.46 19.95
C VAL A 2 -0.31 0.99 19.50
N LEU A 3 0.61 1.19 18.54
CA LEU A 3 0.94 2.52 18.00
C LEU A 3 -0.29 3.25 17.44
N LEU A 4 -1.02 2.60 16.53
CA LEU A 4 -2.22 3.15 15.90
C LEU A 4 -3.33 3.45 16.91
N GLY A 5 -3.58 2.53 17.85
CA GLY A 5 -4.56 2.76 18.92
C GLY A 5 -4.19 3.97 19.78
N GLY A 6 -2.90 4.11 20.13
CA GLY A 6 -2.39 5.27 20.83
C GLY A 6 -2.53 6.56 20.02
N ASP A 7 -2.21 6.54 18.72
CA ASP A 7 -2.31 7.74 17.87
C ASP A 7 -3.76 8.21 17.74
N VAL A 8 -4.71 7.28 17.58
CA VAL A 8 -6.15 7.58 17.60
C VAL A 8 -6.55 8.19 18.94
N PHE A 9 -6.13 7.60 20.05
CA PHE A 9 -6.40 8.15 21.38
C PHE A 9 -5.83 9.58 21.54
N PHE A 10 -4.60 9.82 21.09
CA PHE A 10 -3.93 11.11 21.25
C PHE A 10 -4.47 12.20 20.31
N VAL A 11 -4.98 11.90 19.11
CA VAL A 11 -5.63 12.93 18.27
C VAL A 11 -6.92 13.46 18.92
N TYR A 12 -7.74 12.58 19.52
CA TYR A 12 -8.95 13.00 20.23
C TYR A 12 -8.63 13.65 21.58
N SER A 13 -7.61 13.18 22.29
CA SER A 13 -7.12 13.85 23.52
C SER A 13 -6.61 15.25 23.22
N ALA A 14 -5.88 15.42 22.11
CA ALA A 14 -5.44 16.73 21.64
C ALA A 14 -6.61 17.66 21.32
N LEU A 15 -7.68 17.14 20.69
CA LEU A 15 -8.89 17.91 20.41
C LEU A 15 -9.56 18.37 21.69
N PHE A 16 -9.76 17.46 22.63
CA PHE A 16 -10.34 17.78 23.93
C PHE A 16 -9.55 18.88 24.64
N LEU A 17 -8.23 18.70 24.79
CA LEU A 17 -7.35 19.71 25.40
C LEU A 17 -7.40 21.05 24.66
N THR A 18 -7.45 21.02 23.32
CA THR A 18 -7.58 22.23 22.51
C THR A 18 -8.87 22.98 22.82
N LEU A 19 -10.00 22.26 22.88
CA LEU A 19 -11.30 22.87 23.13
C LEU A 19 -11.38 23.43 24.55
N VAL A 20 -10.85 22.71 25.54
CA VAL A 20 -10.77 23.15 26.93
C VAL A 20 -9.90 24.40 27.04
N MET A 21 -8.69 24.40 26.48
CA MET A 21 -7.79 25.57 26.53
C MET A 21 -8.39 26.78 25.84
N ARG A 22 -9.08 26.57 24.71
CA ARG A 22 -9.66 27.64 23.91
C ARG A 22 -10.87 28.28 24.59
N HIS A 23 -11.69 27.49 25.26
CA HIS A 23 -12.96 27.93 25.85
C HIS A 23 -12.93 27.90 27.37
N ALA A 24 -11.75 27.95 28.00
CA ALA A 24 -11.57 27.88 29.45
C ALA A 24 -12.32 28.96 30.25
N ARG A 25 -12.86 29.98 29.59
CA ARG A 25 -13.62 31.10 30.19
C ARG A 25 -15.15 30.93 30.11
N ILE A 26 -15.61 29.85 29.48
CA ILE A 26 -17.02 29.59 29.17
C ILE A 26 -17.37 28.20 29.71
N ASP A 27 -18.64 27.97 30.06
CA ASP A 27 -19.11 26.64 30.43
C ASP A 27 -19.01 25.69 29.24
N PHE A 28 -17.95 24.87 29.27
CA PHE A 28 -17.55 23.97 28.20
C PHE A 28 -18.66 23.01 27.76
N TRP A 29 -19.48 22.54 28.69
CA TRP A 29 -20.46 21.49 28.47
C TRP A 29 -21.79 22.01 27.89
N THR A 30 -22.08 23.30 28.01
CA THR A 30 -23.38 23.88 27.66
C THR A 30 -23.29 24.81 26.45
N GLU A 31 -22.16 25.48 26.24
CA GLU A 31 -22.04 26.52 25.21
C GLU A 31 -21.23 26.10 23.98
N ILE A 32 -20.56 24.94 24.01
CA ILE A 32 -19.75 24.45 22.89
C ILE A 32 -20.48 23.34 22.15
N ASN A 33 -20.60 23.49 20.83
CA ASN A 33 -21.07 22.42 19.95
C ASN A 33 -19.97 21.36 19.74
N THR A 34 -19.71 20.56 20.78
CA THR A 34 -18.66 19.53 20.82
C THR A 34 -18.85 18.48 19.72
N GLU A 35 -20.09 18.09 19.43
CA GLU A 35 -20.43 17.16 18.34
C GLU A 35 -19.92 17.66 16.99
N LEU A 36 -20.14 18.95 16.70
CA LEU A 36 -19.69 19.55 15.46
C LEU A 36 -18.16 19.56 15.36
N TYR A 37 -17.44 19.88 16.44
CA TYR A 37 -15.98 19.78 16.43
C TYR A 37 -15.51 18.33 16.23
N LEU A 38 -16.13 17.36 16.90
CA LEU A 38 -15.80 15.95 16.77
C LEU A 38 -15.96 15.46 15.33
N VAL A 39 -17.11 15.73 14.69
CA VAL A 39 -17.36 15.28 13.31
C VAL A 39 -16.36 15.91 12.33
N GLN A 40 -16.14 17.22 12.41
CA GLN A 40 -15.29 17.93 11.45
C GLN A 40 -13.82 17.53 11.61
N PHE A 41 -13.32 17.39 12.84
CA PHE A 41 -11.94 16.97 13.08
C PHE A 41 -11.72 15.47 12.84
N SER A 42 -12.72 14.60 13.04
CA SER A 42 -12.60 13.18 12.71
C SER A 42 -12.26 12.96 11.24
N LEU A 43 -12.86 13.75 10.33
CA LEU A 43 -12.56 13.70 8.90
C LEU A 43 -11.11 14.11 8.60
N ILE A 44 -10.59 15.11 9.32
CA ILE A 44 -9.19 15.55 9.23
C ILE A 44 -8.25 14.47 9.80
N TYR A 45 -8.64 13.81 10.90
CA TYR A 45 -7.82 12.81 11.57
C TYR A 45 -7.64 11.53 10.77
N ILE A 46 -8.63 11.12 9.96
CA ILE A 46 -8.43 10.04 8.99
C ILE A 46 -7.23 10.34 8.09
N PHE A 47 -7.12 11.58 7.60
CA PHE A 47 -5.99 12.03 6.81
C PHE A 47 -4.70 12.13 7.63
N TRP A 48 -4.73 12.61 8.88
CA TRP A 48 -3.53 12.70 9.73
C TRP A 48 -2.96 11.32 10.06
N ILE A 49 -3.80 10.35 10.39
CA ILE A 49 -3.37 8.97 10.63
C ILE A 49 -2.73 8.37 9.38
N PHE A 50 -3.31 8.64 8.21
CA PHE A 50 -2.72 8.28 6.92
C PHE A 50 -1.38 8.99 6.66
N LEU A 51 -1.26 10.26 7.02
CA LEU A 51 -0.02 11.03 6.87
C LEU A 51 1.09 10.51 7.81
N LEU A 52 0.77 10.15 9.05
CA LEU A 52 1.70 9.47 9.96
C LEU A 52 2.21 8.16 9.36
N TYR A 53 1.34 7.44 8.66
CA TYR A 53 1.72 6.22 7.96
C TYR A 53 2.71 6.48 6.83
N ILE A 54 2.42 7.46 5.96
CA ILE A 54 3.31 7.84 4.85
C ILE A 54 4.69 8.26 5.36
N LEU A 55 4.73 8.94 6.51
CA LEU A 55 5.96 9.48 7.11
C LEU A 55 6.67 8.49 8.05
N ASP A 56 6.39 7.20 7.91
CA ASP A 56 7.05 6.08 8.59
C ASP A 56 6.95 6.06 10.11
N PHE A 57 5.93 6.73 10.68
CA PHE A 57 5.74 6.74 12.15
C PHE A 57 5.32 5.39 12.75
N TYR A 58 5.10 4.37 11.92
CA TYR A 58 4.71 3.01 12.33
C TYR A 58 5.76 1.94 12.01
N GLU A 59 6.87 2.28 11.37
CA GLU A 59 7.98 1.35 11.21
C GLU A 59 8.78 1.28 12.53
N VAL A 60 8.73 0.11 13.19
CA VAL A 60 9.36 -0.11 14.50
C VAL A 60 10.83 -0.56 14.37
N SER A 61 11.33 -0.76 13.15
CA SER A 61 12.73 -1.11 12.89
C SER A 61 13.67 0.08 13.08
N VAL A 62 14.40 0.03 14.19
CA VAL A 62 15.45 0.92 14.75
C VAL A 62 16.64 1.14 13.77
N PRO A 63 17.45 2.24 13.81
CA PRO A 63 17.23 3.62 14.23
C PRO A 63 17.63 4.63 13.13
N ASP A 64 16.69 5.22 12.39
CA ASP A 64 17.02 6.43 11.64
C ASP A 64 17.35 7.56 12.63
N GLY A 65 18.40 8.33 12.36
CA GLY A 65 18.96 9.31 13.28
C GLY A 65 17.89 10.28 13.81
N ALA A 66 18.15 10.91 14.97
CA ALA A 66 17.27 11.93 15.53
C ALA A 66 16.86 13.02 14.51
N ARG A 67 17.74 13.28 13.52
CA ARG A 67 17.50 14.19 12.39
C ARG A 67 16.35 13.75 11.47
N ASP A 68 16.28 12.49 11.09
CA ASP A 68 15.23 11.97 10.19
C ASP A 68 13.89 11.91 10.91
N ARG A 69 13.88 11.52 12.20
CA ARG A 69 12.67 11.57 13.03
C ARG A 69 12.15 12.99 13.20
N PHE A 70 13.04 13.96 13.40
CA PHE A 70 12.67 15.38 13.47
C PHE A 70 12.14 15.88 12.11
N ARG A 71 12.78 15.50 11.00
CA ARG A 71 12.31 15.84 9.65
C ARG A 71 10.90 15.30 9.40
N ASN A 72 10.66 14.03 9.72
CA ASN A 72 9.36 13.40 9.50
C ASN A 72 8.29 14.02 10.41
N LEU A 73 8.63 14.36 11.66
CA LEU A 73 7.72 15.09 12.55
C LEU A 73 7.39 16.48 12.01
N ALA A 74 8.40 17.25 11.57
CA ALA A 74 8.18 18.56 10.97
C ALA A 74 7.30 18.46 9.71
N ALA A 75 7.61 17.51 8.83
CA ALA A 75 6.81 17.24 7.62
C ALA A 75 5.36 16.86 7.98
N PHE A 76 5.17 16.06 9.03
CA PHE A 76 3.85 15.69 9.52
C PHE A 76 3.08 16.92 10.01
N LEU A 77 3.67 17.72 10.89
CA LEU A 77 3.01 18.90 11.47
C LEU A 77 2.63 19.93 10.40
N ILE A 78 3.52 20.15 9.43
CA ILE A 78 3.25 21.04 8.28
C ILE A 78 2.12 20.47 7.42
N GLY A 79 2.20 19.19 7.04
CA GLY A 79 1.18 18.55 6.21
C GLY A 79 -0.20 18.50 6.90
N ALA A 80 -0.22 18.22 8.21
CA ALA A 80 -1.41 18.22 9.05
C ALA A 80 -2.07 19.61 9.09
N LEU A 81 -1.28 20.67 9.26
CA LEU A 81 -1.75 22.05 9.26
C LEU A 81 -2.28 22.48 7.89
N VAL A 82 -1.55 22.18 6.81
CA VAL A 82 -1.94 22.52 5.43
C VAL A 82 -3.24 21.80 5.05
N ALA A 83 -3.33 20.49 5.31
CA ALA A 83 -4.52 19.71 5.01
C ALA A 83 -5.75 20.21 5.78
N GLY A 84 -5.59 20.50 7.07
CA GLY A 84 -6.68 21.08 7.87
C GLY A 84 -7.08 22.47 7.38
N ALA A 85 -6.12 23.32 7.02
CA ALA A 85 -6.40 24.66 6.50
C ALA A 85 -7.15 24.60 5.17
N LEU A 86 -6.75 23.72 4.25
CA LEU A 86 -7.46 23.47 2.99
C LEU A 86 -8.87 22.94 3.23
N TYR A 87 -9.04 21.98 4.14
CA TYR A 87 -10.35 21.44 4.50
C TYR A 87 -11.32 22.55 4.94
N PHE A 88 -10.89 23.44 5.83
CA PHE A 88 -11.70 24.54 6.31
C PHE A 88 -11.87 25.67 5.28
N TYR A 89 -10.90 25.86 4.38
CA TYR A 89 -11.00 26.83 3.28
C TYR A 89 -12.16 26.48 2.34
N PHE A 90 -12.31 25.20 1.98
CA PHE A 90 -13.43 24.73 1.15
C PHE A 90 -14.76 24.60 1.90
N ARG A 91 -14.79 24.89 3.20
CA ARG A 91 -15.99 24.83 4.05
C ARG A 91 -16.12 26.08 4.93
N PRO A 92 -16.33 27.28 4.34
CA PRO A 92 -16.29 28.55 5.08
C PRO A 92 -17.45 28.77 6.06
N LYS A 93 -18.56 28.03 5.96
CA LYS A 93 -19.79 28.21 6.78
C LYS A 93 -20.00 27.12 7.85
N ILE A 94 -18.93 26.58 8.45
CA ILE A 94 -19.05 25.48 9.44
C ILE A 94 -19.56 25.97 10.81
N GLY A 95 -19.60 27.27 11.12
CA GLY A 95 -20.09 27.74 12.43
C GLY A 95 -19.13 27.46 13.60
N ILE A 96 -17.90 27.01 13.29
CA ILE A 96 -16.76 26.96 14.22
C ILE A 96 -15.72 27.96 13.74
N ALA A 97 -14.89 28.48 14.64
CA ALA A 97 -13.76 29.33 14.28
C ALA A 97 -12.49 28.46 14.09
N PRO A 98 -12.21 27.93 12.88
CA PRO A 98 -11.40 26.72 12.74
C PRO A 98 -9.89 27.00 12.80
N LYS A 99 -9.46 28.20 12.40
CA LYS A 99 -8.04 28.56 12.24
C LYS A 99 -7.26 28.38 13.55
N THR A 100 -7.74 28.99 14.64
CA THR A 100 -7.05 28.95 15.94
C THR A 100 -7.14 27.57 16.60
N THR A 101 -8.29 26.89 16.49
CA THR A 101 -8.41 25.50 16.99
C THR A 101 -7.49 24.56 16.24
N LEU A 102 -7.39 24.68 14.91
CA LEU A 102 -6.51 23.81 14.13
C LEU A 102 -5.05 23.97 14.54
N VAL A 103 -4.56 25.21 14.66
CA VAL A 103 -3.17 25.48 15.07
C VAL A 103 -2.87 24.91 16.46
N LEU A 104 -3.75 25.16 17.44
CA LEU A 104 -3.61 24.62 18.78
C LEU A 104 -3.66 23.09 18.79
N ASN A 105 -4.55 22.50 18.00
CA ASN A 105 -4.71 21.06 17.91
C ASN A 105 -3.47 20.38 17.31
N VAL A 106 -2.89 20.93 16.24
CA VAL A 106 -1.63 20.45 15.66
C VAL A 106 -0.50 20.53 16.68
N ALA A 107 -0.38 21.65 17.40
CA ALA A 107 0.67 21.84 18.40
C ALA A 107 0.56 20.85 19.56
N ILE A 108 -0.63 20.71 20.15
CA ILE A 108 -0.88 19.79 21.26
C ILE A 108 -0.70 18.35 20.82
N PHE A 109 -1.23 17.97 19.65
CA PHE A 109 -1.07 16.61 19.12
C PHE A 109 0.40 16.29 18.86
N GLY A 110 1.18 17.23 18.28
CA GLY A 110 2.60 17.06 18.08
C GLY A 110 3.37 16.74 19.35
N LEU A 111 3.07 17.44 20.45
CA LEU A 111 3.67 17.18 21.77
C LEU A 111 3.27 15.80 22.31
N LEU A 112 1.99 15.46 22.24
CA LEU A 112 1.48 14.16 22.70
C LEU A 112 2.06 13.00 21.89
N LEU A 113 2.19 13.17 20.56
CA LEU A 113 2.78 12.20 19.66
C LEU A 113 4.25 11.93 20.01
N VAL A 114 5.05 12.98 20.26
CA VAL A 114 6.44 12.83 20.70
C VAL A 114 6.51 12.11 22.04
N GLY A 115 5.70 12.52 23.02
CA GLY A 115 5.65 11.86 24.33
C GLY A 115 5.28 10.38 24.24
N TRP A 116 4.28 10.05 23.42
CA TRP A 116 3.84 8.68 23.17
C TRP A 116 4.95 7.82 22.54
N ARG A 117 5.67 8.37 21.56
CA ARG A 117 6.79 7.67 20.92
C ARG A 117 7.96 7.44 21.89
N LEU A 118 8.31 8.44 22.70
CA LEU A 118 9.36 8.30 23.72
C LEU A 118 8.98 7.26 24.80
N PHE A 119 7.72 7.24 25.21
CA PHE A 119 7.20 6.26 26.16
C PHE A 119 7.30 4.83 25.62
N LEU A 120 6.87 4.60 24.37
CA LEU A 120 6.97 3.29 23.74
C LEU A 120 8.42 2.84 23.54
N MET A 121 9.32 3.74 23.15
CA MET A 121 10.75 3.44 23.04
C MET A 121 11.35 3.01 24.39
N LYS A 122 10.93 3.63 25.49
CA LYS A 122 11.39 3.25 26.83
C LYS A 122 10.90 1.87 27.24
N ILE A 123 9.64 1.53 26.94
CA ILE A 123 9.06 0.21 27.22
C ILE A 123 9.70 -0.88 26.35
N SER A 124 9.89 -0.62 25.05
CA SER A 124 10.51 -1.60 24.15
C SER A 124 11.96 -1.88 24.53
N PHE A 125 12.72 -0.88 25.00
CA PHE A 125 14.09 -1.05 25.48
C PHE A 125 14.19 -1.85 26.79
N LEU A 126 13.14 -1.80 27.63
CA LEU A 126 13.06 -2.62 28.85
C LEU A 126 12.62 -4.07 28.57
N GLY A 127 11.97 -4.34 27.43
CA GLY A 127 11.47 -5.67 27.05
C GLY A 127 12.37 -6.46 26.07
N TYR A 128 13.36 -5.82 25.44
CA TYR A 128 14.22 -6.43 24.43
C TYR A 128 15.68 -6.41 24.90
N GLY A 129 16.09 -7.47 25.59
CA GLY A 129 17.52 -7.79 25.74
C GLY A 129 18.16 -7.98 24.37
N SER A 130 19.44 -7.64 24.27
CA SER A 130 20.26 -7.66 23.05
C SER A 130 20.05 -8.92 22.20
N GLY A 131 19.48 -8.76 21.01
CA GLY A 131 19.36 -9.85 20.03
C GLY A 131 19.05 -9.29 18.65
N GLY A 132 20.09 -9.10 17.84
CA GLY A 132 19.95 -8.73 16.43
C GLY A 132 19.31 -9.87 15.63
N GLY A 133 18.26 -9.57 14.87
CA GLY A 133 17.56 -10.57 14.05
C GLY A 133 16.23 -10.09 13.48
N ALA A 134 16.18 -8.91 12.86
CA ALA A 134 14.95 -8.40 12.25
C ALA A 134 14.75 -8.84 10.79
N ALA A 135 15.76 -9.41 10.13
CA ALA A 135 15.72 -9.72 8.70
C ALA A 135 15.10 -11.11 8.36
N SER A 136 14.99 -12.04 9.32
CA SER A 136 14.51 -13.41 9.06
C SER A 136 13.00 -13.62 9.25
N GLN A 137 12.24 -12.63 9.72
CA GLN A 137 10.83 -12.83 10.11
C GLN A 137 9.79 -12.67 8.98
N ASN A 138 10.20 -12.29 7.76
CA ASN A 138 9.27 -11.83 6.71
C ASN A 138 9.17 -12.74 5.48
N LYS A 139 9.76 -13.95 5.50
CA LYS A 139 9.70 -14.96 4.44
C LYS A 139 9.63 -16.38 5.02
N ILE A 140 9.15 -17.35 4.25
CA ILE A 140 9.04 -18.76 4.68
C ILE A 140 10.09 -19.61 3.96
N SER A 141 10.86 -20.40 4.71
CA SER A 141 11.78 -21.37 4.13
C SER A 141 11.00 -22.49 3.44
N LEU A 142 11.29 -22.73 2.15
CA LEU A 142 10.60 -23.77 1.38
C LEU A 142 10.95 -25.18 1.85
N ALA A 143 12.12 -25.36 2.46
CA ALA A 143 12.55 -26.64 3.02
C ALA A 143 11.80 -27.01 4.32
N GLU A 144 11.13 -26.03 4.95
CA GLU A 144 10.45 -26.17 6.24
C GLU A 144 8.92 -26.20 6.10
N LEU A 145 8.40 -26.37 4.88
CA LEU A 145 6.96 -26.51 4.65
C LEU A 145 6.47 -27.85 5.21
N ASP A 146 5.96 -27.79 6.44
CA ASP A 146 5.44 -28.94 7.19
C ASP A 146 3.91 -29.01 7.16
N GLU A 147 3.36 -30.10 7.70
CA GLU A 147 1.91 -30.31 7.79
C GLU A 147 1.22 -29.18 8.60
N ALA A 148 1.89 -28.64 9.61
CA ALA A 148 1.38 -27.53 10.41
C ALA A 148 1.18 -26.26 9.57
N TRP A 149 2.10 -25.96 8.65
CA TRP A 149 1.94 -24.86 7.69
C TRP A 149 0.68 -25.02 6.84
N PHE A 150 0.44 -26.23 6.30
CA PHE A 150 -0.72 -26.52 5.48
C PHE A 150 -2.01 -26.40 6.29
N LEU A 151 -2.05 -27.00 7.48
CA LEU A 151 -3.21 -26.92 8.37
C LEU A 151 -3.54 -25.47 8.73
N LYS A 152 -2.53 -24.67 9.08
CA LYS A 152 -2.72 -23.23 9.39
C LYS A 152 -3.23 -22.44 8.18
N THR A 153 -2.77 -22.76 6.99
CA THR A 153 -3.17 -22.07 5.74
C THR A 153 -4.58 -22.44 5.30
N ILE A 154 -4.96 -23.71 5.44
CA ILE A 154 -6.29 -24.24 5.07
C ILE A 154 -7.35 -23.87 6.11
N ALA A 155 -7.03 -24.00 7.41
CA ALA A 155 -7.95 -23.66 8.50
C ALA A 155 -8.35 -22.17 8.50
N ARG A 156 -7.53 -21.31 7.88
CA ARG A 156 -7.77 -19.88 7.75
C ARG A 156 -8.75 -19.56 6.61
N GLN A 157 -10.03 -19.89 6.82
CA GLN A 157 -11.16 -19.41 6.03
C GLN A 157 -11.94 -18.34 6.80
N ASP A 158 -11.34 -17.15 6.92
CA ASP A 158 -12.03 -16.00 7.50
C ASP A 158 -12.98 -15.40 6.46
N LYS A 159 -14.28 -15.65 6.63
CA LYS A 159 -15.35 -15.13 5.75
C LYS A 159 -15.44 -13.60 5.81
N LEU A 160 -15.16 -13.00 6.97
CA LEU A 160 -15.18 -11.54 7.14
C LEU A 160 -14.03 -10.91 6.34
N TYR A 161 -12.83 -11.49 6.46
CA TYR A 161 -11.69 -11.09 5.64
C TYR A 161 -12.00 -11.22 4.14
N ALA A 162 -12.56 -12.35 3.70
CA ALA A 162 -12.89 -12.57 2.29
C ALA A 162 -13.93 -11.56 1.77
N ALA A 163 -14.97 -11.26 2.55
CA ALA A 163 -15.99 -10.28 2.20
C ALA A 163 -15.41 -8.86 2.12
N ALA A 164 -14.64 -8.44 3.13
CA ALA A 164 -13.99 -7.15 3.14
C ALA A 164 -13.03 -6.97 1.95
N ARG A 165 -12.26 -8.02 1.63
CA ARG A 165 -11.37 -8.03 0.47
C ARG A 165 -12.14 -7.90 -0.85
N ALA A 166 -13.25 -8.61 -1.02
CA ALA A 166 -14.07 -8.51 -2.22
C ALA A 166 -14.63 -7.08 -2.42
N ILE A 167 -15.05 -6.42 -1.33
CA ILE A 167 -15.49 -5.01 -1.37
C ILE A 167 -14.34 -4.09 -1.78
N ILE A 168 -13.16 -4.27 -1.17
CA ILE A 168 -11.96 -3.48 -1.50
C ILE A 168 -11.60 -3.65 -2.98
N ASP A 169 -11.52 -4.89 -3.47
CA ASP A 169 -11.18 -5.20 -4.86
C ASP A 169 -12.19 -4.56 -5.84
N PHE A 170 -13.48 -4.63 -5.53
CA PHE A 170 -14.53 -4.02 -6.34
C PHE A 170 -14.43 -2.49 -6.36
N CYS A 171 -14.28 -1.85 -5.19
CA CYS A 171 -14.10 -0.41 -5.09
C CYS A 171 -12.84 0.07 -5.79
N SER A 172 -11.72 -0.66 -5.67
CA SER A 172 -10.48 -0.38 -6.39
C SER A 172 -10.64 -0.56 -7.89
N GLY A 173 -11.39 -1.57 -8.34
CA GLY A 173 -11.75 -1.75 -9.74
C GLY A 173 -12.56 -0.59 -10.31
N ILE A 174 -13.54 -0.07 -9.56
CA ILE A 174 -14.32 1.13 -9.96
C ILE A 174 -13.40 2.36 -10.02
N ALA A 175 -12.63 2.63 -8.96
CA ALA A 175 -11.75 3.79 -8.91
C ALA A 175 -10.71 3.76 -10.04
N GLY A 176 -10.08 2.60 -10.26
CA GLY A 176 -9.15 2.38 -11.37
C GLY A 176 -9.82 2.49 -12.74
N GLY A 177 -11.06 2.02 -12.88
CA GLY A 177 -11.84 2.13 -14.12
C GLY A 177 -12.20 3.58 -14.46
N ILE A 178 -12.62 4.38 -13.47
CA ILE A 178 -12.86 5.82 -13.65
C ILE A 178 -11.57 6.53 -14.05
N LEU A 179 -10.47 6.25 -13.35
CA LEU A 179 -9.17 6.81 -13.68
C LEU A 179 -8.70 6.42 -15.08
N LEU A 180 -8.91 5.16 -15.47
CA LEU A 180 -8.65 4.67 -16.82
C LEU A 180 -9.46 5.44 -17.85
N LEU A 181 -10.76 5.69 -17.64
CA LEU A 181 -11.59 6.46 -18.58
C LEU A 181 -11.09 7.90 -18.76
N ILE A 182 -10.59 8.53 -17.69
CA ILE A 182 -10.03 9.89 -17.73
C ILE A 182 -8.69 9.91 -18.49
N ILE A 183 -7.83 8.93 -18.23
CA ILE A 183 -6.47 8.86 -18.79
C ILE A 183 -6.45 8.24 -20.19
N PHE A 184 -7.46 7.48 -20.58
CA PHE A 184 -7.47 6.73 -21.84
C PHE A 184 -7.37 7.63 -23.08
N PRO A 185 -8.13 8.73 -23.24
CA PRO A 185 -8.02 9.58 -24.43
C PRO A 185 -6.61 10.15 -24.68
N PRO A 186 -5.91 10.77 -23.70
CA PRO A 186 -4.54 11.22 -23.94
C PRO A 186 -3.56 10.07 -24.18
N MET A 187 -3.73 8.92 -23.51
CA MET A 187 -2.88 7.74 -23.74
C MET A 187 -3.09 7.10 -25.10
N PHE A 188 -4.34 7.07 -25.58
CA PHE A 188 -4.68 6.61 -26.92
C PHE A 188 -3.87 7.38 -27.96
N LEU A 189 -3.89 8.72 -27.87
CA LEU A 189 -3.17 9.59 -28.80
C LEU A 189 -1.66 9.37 -28.71
N ILE A 190 -1.10 9.42 -27.50
CA ILE A 190 0.35 9.31 -27.29
C ILE A 190 0.91 7.96 -27.76
N ILE A 191 0.23 6.85 -27.46
CA ILE A 191 0.69 5.52 -27.86
C ILE A 191 0.59 5.37 -29.39
N LYS A 192 -0.53 5.78 -30.00
CA LYS A 192 -0.73 5.66 -31.46
C LYS A 192 0.20 6.51 -32.31
N THR A 193 0.63 7.67 -31.81
CA THR A 193 1.59 8.53 -32.52
C THR A 193 3.04 8.07 -32.33
N THR A 194 3.33 7.35 -31.25
CA THR A 194 4.70 6.91 -30.91
C THR A 194 5.03 5.51 -31.45
N SER A 195 4.04 4.62 -31.60
CA SER A 195 4.26 3.25 -32.08
C SER A 195 3.02 2.70 -32.81
N PRO A 196 3.19 2.00 -33.95
CA PRO A 196 2.08 1.34 -34.63
C PRO A 196 1.49 0.16 -33.82
N GLY A 197 0.26 -0.22 -34.17
CA GLY A 197 -0.48 -1.36 -33.60
C GLY A 197 -1.43 -1.04 -32.43
N PRO A 198 -1.99 -2.04 -31.73
CA PRO A 198 -3.01 -1.86 -30.68
C PRO A 198 -2.49 -1.16 -29.42
N ILE A 199 -3.40 -0.45 -28.73
CA ILE A 199 -3.08 0.30 -27.51
C ILE A 199 -3.00 -0.59 -26.29
N PHE A 200 -3.85 -1.61 -26.24
CA PHE A 200 -3.80 -2.59 -25.18
C PHE A 200 -2.86 -3.72 -25.54
N TYR A 201 -2.09 -4.13 -24.55
CA TYR A 201 -1.33 -5.35 -24.54
C TYR A 201 -2.03 -6.34 -23.61
N SER A 202 -2.19 -7.58 -24.07
CA SER A 202 -2.86 -8.63 -23.30
C SER A 202 -2.00 -9.89 -23.27
N GLN A 203 -1.85 -10.48 -22.09
CA GLN A 203 -1.12 -11.73 -21.90
C GLN A 203 -1.94 -12.70 -21.06
N THR A 204 -1.85 -13.99 -21.39
CA THR A 204 -2.38 -15.05 -20.53
C THR A 204 -1.51 -15.16 -19.28
N ARG A 205 -2.16 -15.26 -18.13
CA ARG A 205 -1.53 -15.41 -16.82
C ARG A 205 -2.21 -16.51 -16.02
N VAL A 206 -1.46 -17.08 -15.08
CA VAL A 206 -1.98 -18.08 -14.13
C VAL A 206 -2.55 -17.36 -12.91
N GLY A 207 -3.82 -17.64 -12.62
CA GLY A 207 -4.57 -17.09 -11.50
C GLY A 207 -4.82 -18.11 -10.40
N LYS A 208 -5.83 -17.84 -9.58
CA LYS A 208 -6.20 -18.72 -8.47
C LYS A 208 -6.53 -20.12 -8.96
N ASP A 209 -6.08 -21.14 -8.23
CA ASP A 209 -6.32 -22.56 -8.50
C ASP A 209 -5.81 -22.97 -9.90
N GLY A 210 -4.74 -22.33 -10.37
CA GLY A 210 -4.15 -22.57 -11.70
C GLY A 210 -4.98 -22.04 -12.88
N LYS A 211 -6.09 -21.32 -12.63
CA LYS A 211 -6.98 -20.87 -13.70
C LYS A 211 -6.33 -19.79 -14.55
N HIS A 212 -6.30 -19.99 -15.86
CA HIS A 212 -5.76 -19.00 -16.79
C HIS A 212 -6.73 -17.84 -16.99
N PHE A 213 -6.20 -16.63 -17.08
CA PHE A 213 -6.96 -15.42 -17.41
C PHE A 213 -6.12 -14.45 -18.24
N THR A 214 -6.77 -13.49 -18.89
CA THR A 214 -6.10 -12.49 -19.73
C THR A 214 -5.84 -11.21 -18.95
N LEU A 215 -4.58 -10.90 -18.67
CA LEU A 215 -4.18 -9.66 -17.99
C LEU A 215 -4.04 -8.51 -19.01
N TYR A 216 -4.67 -7.37 -18.73
CA TYR A 216 -4.63 -6.19 -19.62
C TYR A 216 -3.65 -5.13 -19.13
N LYS A 217 -2.88 -4.54 -20.05
CA LYS A 217 -2.00 -3.40 -19.82
C LYS A 217 -2.03 -2.43 -21.00
N PHE A 218 -1.53 -1.21 -20.82
CA PHE A 218 -1.16 -0.40 -21.97
C PHE A 218 0.10 -0.98 -22.62
N ARG A 219 0.18 -0.85 -23.95
CA ARG A 219 1.36 -1.24 -24.72
C ARG A 219 2.52 -0.30 -24.35
N THR A 220 3.59 -0.89 -23.81
CA THR A 220 4.82 -0.18 -23.42
C THR A 220 6.04 -0.58 -24.24
N MET A 221 5.92 -1.61 -25.08
CA MET A 221 6.97 -2.11 -25.96
C MET A 221 6.54 -2.01 -27.43
N VAL A 222 7.52 -2.03 -28.33
CA VAL A 222 7.27 -2.17 -29.77
C VAL A 222 6.52 -3.46 -30.09
N GLU A 223 5.76 -3.48 -31.18
CA GLU A 223 4.91 -4.61 -31.58
C GLU A 223 5.66 -5.95 -31.67
N ASP A 224 6.91 -5.89 -32.13
CA ASP A 224 7.76 -7.03 -32.39
C ASP A 224 8.69 -7.41 -31.22
N ALA A 225 8.41 -6.93 -30.01
CA ALA A 225 9.27 -7.09 -28.85
C ALA A 225 9.53 -8.56 -28.45
N GLU A 226 8.61 -9.47 -28.72
CA GLU A 226 8.77 -10.90 -28.39
C GLU A 226 8.90 -11.79 -29.64
N LYS A 227 9.45 -11.27 -30.75
CA LYS A 227 9.67 -12.05 -31.98
C LYS A 227 10.46 -13.35 -31.75
N GLU A 228 11.37 -13.36 -30.79
CA GLU A 228 12.20 -14.52 -30.42
C GLU A 228 11.61 -15.36 -29.27
N GLY A 229 10.37 -15.08 -28.86
CA GLY A 229 9.64 -15.81 -27.83
C GLY A 229 9.54 -15.10 -26.47
N PRO A 230 8.91 -15.76 -25.48
CA PRO A 230 8.74 -15.25 -24.12
C PRO A 230 10.07 -14.94 -23.45
N GLN A 231 10.28 -13.68 -23.05
CA GLN A 231 11.49 -13.26 -22.33
C GLN A 231 11.12 -12.51 -21.05
N TRP A 232 12.01 -12.57 -20.05
CA TRP A 232 11.86 -11.76 -18.84
C TRP A 232 12.12 -10.29 -19.18
N ALA A 233 11.35 -9.38 -18.59
CA ALA A 233 11.55 -7.95 -18.80
C ALA A 233 12.77 -7.47 -18.00
N GLN A 234 13.69 -6.76 -18.65
CA GLN A 234 14.87 -6.17 -18.02
C GLN A 234 14.63 -4.68 -17.68
N GLU A 235 15.40 -4.13 -16.73
CA GLU A 235 15.24 -2.76 -16.21
C GLU A 235 15.42 -1.68 -17.30
N LYS A 236 16.28 -1.93 -18.29
CA LYS A 236 16.50 -1.06 -19.47
C LYS A 236 16.30 -1.84 -20.75
N ASP A 237 15.09 -2.39 -20.87
CA ASP A 237 14.72 -3.16 -22.05
C ASP A 237 14.68 -2.27 -23.30
N ALA A 238 15.58 -2.54 -24.26
CA ALA A 238 15.68 -1.81 -25.52
C ALA A 238 14.38 -1.87 -26.36
N ARG A 239 13.47 -2.79 -26.04
CA ARG A 239 12.18 -2.95 -26.71
C ARG A 239 11.11 -1.98 -26.19
N ALA A 240 11.35 -1.32 -25.06
CA ALA A 240 10.42 -0.34 -24.49
C ALA A 240 10.49 0.98 -25.27
N THR A 241 9.34 1.59 -25.57
CA THR A 241 9.30 2.93 -26.15
C THR A 241 9.59 3.99 -25.08
N ASN A 242 9.98 5.21 -25.46
CA ASN A 242 10.21 6.30 -24.51
C ASN A 242 8.96 6.59 -23.64
N VAL A 243 7.77 6.56 -24.27
CA VAL A 243 6.47 6.62 -23.58
C VAL A 243 6.29 5.39 -22.69
N GLY A 244 6.61 4.20 -23.19
CA GLY A 244 6.54 2.96 -22.43
C GLY A 244 7.38 2.97 -21.16
N TYR A 245 8.58 3.55 -21.21
CA TYR A 245 9.44 3.75 -20.03
C TYR A 245 8.75 4.64 -18.99
N PHE A 246 8.16 5.75 -19.43
CA PHE A 246 7.39 6.63 -18.53
C PHE A 246 6.18 5.90 -17.91
N LEU A 247 5.43 5.15 -18.71
CA LEU A 247 4.26 4.41 -18.24
C LEU A 247 4.63 3.34 -17.22
N ARG A 248 5.72 2.58 -17.45
CA ARG A 248 6.23 1.58 -16.51
C ARG A 248 6.70 2.20 -15.21
N ARG A 249 7.48 3.29 -15.29
CA ARG A 249 7.99 3.99 -14.11
C ARG A 249 6.88 4.55 -13.23
N THR A 250 5.76 4.95 -13.84
CA THR A 250 4.60 5.48 -13.13
C THR A 250 3.54 4.42 -12.83
N HIS A 251 3.77 3.16 -13.23
CA HIS A 251 2.79 2.07 -13.20
C HIS A 251 1.45 2.38 -13.89
N LEU A 252 1.40 3.43 -14.72
CA LEU A 252 0.20 3.80 -15.48
C LEU A 252 -0.13 2.74 -16.54
N ASP A 253 0.86 1.96 -16.98
CA ASP A 253 0.64 0.85 -17.90
C ASP A 253 -0.25 -0.25 -17.31
N GLU A 254 -0.33 -0.34 -15.98
CA GLU A 254 -1.13 -1.34 -15.27
C GLU A 254 -2.58 -0.93 -15.02
N LEU A 255 -2.97 0.32 -15.32
CA LEU A 255 -4.36 0.80 -15.12
C LEU A 255 -5.45 -0.06 -15.80
N PRO A 256 -5.25 -0.63 -17.00
CA PRO A 256 -6.24 -1.52 -17.61
C PRO A 256 -6.57 -2.78 -16.78
N GLN A 257 -5.72 -3.15 -15.81
CA GLN A 257 -5.99 -4.23 -14.86
C GLN A 257 -7.18 -3.95 -13.94
N ALA A 258 -7.68 -2.71 -13.88
CA ALA A 258 -8.95 -2.39 -13.23
C ALA A 258 -10.10 -3.25 -13.78
N LEU A 259 -10.08 -3.60 -15.07
CA LEU A 259 -11.05 -4.51 -15.67
C LEU A 259 -10.93 -5.94 -15.10
N ASN A 260 -9.71 -6.39 -14.83
CA ASN A 260 -9.45 -7.71 -14.22
C ASN A 260 -9.92 -7.75 -12.75
N LEU A 261 -9.78 -6.64 -12.01
CA LEU A 261 -10.35 -6.50 -10.66
C LEU A 261 -11.88 -6.63 -10.69
N LEU A 262 -12.54 -5.91 -11.60
CA LEU A 262 -14.00 -5.94 -11.75
C LEU A 262 -14.54 -7.31 -12.19
N ARG A 263 -13.76 -8.06 -12.99
CA ARG A 263 -14.06 -9.45 -13.37
C ARG A 263 -13.75 -10.46 -12.27
N GLY A 264 -13.10 -10.02 -11.19
CA GLY A 264 -12.72 -10.87 -10.07
C GLY A 264 -11.59 -11.85 -10.40
N GLU A 265 -10.82 -11.62 -11.46
CA GLU A 265 -9.69 -12.47 -11.89
C GLU A 265 -8.46 -12.23 -11.02
N ILE A 266 -8.28 -10.99 -10.54
CA ILE A 266 -7.19 -10.57 -9.65
C ILE A 266 -7.75 -9.91 -8.37
N SER A 267 -6.86 -9.60 -7.43
CA SER A 267 -7.11 -8.80 -6.22
C SER A 267 -6.18 -7.57 -6.21
N LEU A 268 -6.47 -6.58 -5.36
CA LEU A 268 -5.61 -5.42 -5.21
C LEU A 268 -4.24 -5.81 -4.66
N VAL A 269 -4.24 -6.73 -3.69
CA VAL A 269 -3.04 -7.25 -3.03
C VAL A 269 -2.99 -8.77 -3.20
N GLY A 270 -1.82 -9.33 -3.50
CA GLY A 270 -1.61 -10.77 -3.70
C GLY A 270 -0.29 -11.09 -4.43
N PRO A 271 0.04 -12.37 -4.60
CA PRO A 271 1.19 -12.79 -5.41
C PRO A 271 1.08 -12.24 -6.85
N ARG A 272 2.20 -11.83 -7.46
CA ARG A 272 2.16 -11.34 -8.85
C ARG A 272 1.75 -12.50 -9.78
N PRO A 273 0.84 -12.30 -10.76
CA PRO A 273 0.46 -13.38 -11.66
C PRO A 273 1.59 -13.67 -12.66
N GLU A 274 2.00 -14.93 -12.79
CA GLU A 274 3.03 -15.35 -13.75
C GLU A 274 2.46 -15.84 -15.07
N ARG A 275 3.32 -15.88 -16.08
CA ARG A 275 3.01 -16.49 -17.38
C ARG A 275 3.03 -18.01 -17.25
N PRO A 276 2.08 -18.74 -17.87
CA PRO A 276 2.12 -20.20 -17.91
C PRO A 276 3.45 -20.77 -18.44
N GLU A 277 4.06 -20.06 -19.40
CA GLU A 277 5.34 -20.41 -20.02
C GLU A 277 6.51 -20.41 -19.04
N PHE A 278 6.45 -19.61 -17.96
CA PHE A 278 7.44 -19.61 -16.88
C PHE A 278 7.01 -20.49 -15.70
N THR A 279 5.70 -20.56 -15.44
CA THR A 279 5.16 -21.32 -14.30
C THR A 279 5.45 -22.81 -14.44
N SER A 280 5.30 -23.35 -15.65
CA SER A 280 5.47 -24.80 -15.87
C SER A 280 6.91 -25.29 -15.71
N PRO A 281 7.95 -24.60 -16.24
CA PRO A 281 9.35 -24.93 -15.93
C PRO A 281 9.71 -24.70 -14.46
N LEU A 282 9.32 -23.57 -13.88
CA LEU A 282 9.66 -23.23 -12.48
C LEU A 282 9.06 -24.23 -11.50
N ALA A 283 7.86 -24.73 -11.75
CA ALA A 283 7.23 -25.75 -10.92
C ALA A 283 7.94 -27.12 -10.95
N LYS A 284 8.75 -27.39 -11.98
CA LYS A 284 9.60 -28.60 -12.03
C LYS A 284 10.87 -28.45 -11.20
N GLU A 285 11.38 -27.23 -11.07
CA GLU A 285 12.65 -26.92 -10.39
C GLU A 285 12.46 -26.49 -8.93
N ILE A 286 11.30 -25.89 -8.61
CA ILE A 286 10.99 -25.35 -7.29
C ILE A 286 9.84 -26.15 -6.71
N ALA A 287 10.14 -26.92 -5.66
CA ALA A 287 9.13 -27.63 -4.91
C ALA A 287 8.03 -26.69 -4.43
N HIS A 288 6.78 -27.12 -4.53
CA HIS A 288 5.61 -26.38 -4.06
C HIS A 288 5.37 -25.03 -4.75
N TYR A 289 5.92 -24.79 -5.94
CA TYR A 289 5.76 -23.52 -6.66
C TYR A 289 4.29 -23.10 -6.86
N HIS A 290 3.41 -24.06 -7.15
CA HIS A 290 1.98 -23.82 -7.34
C HIS A 290 1.25 -23.35 -6.07
N LEU A 291 1.85 -23.42 -4.88
CA LEU A 291 1.20 -22.91 -3.67
C LEU A 291 0.94 -21.40 -3.72
N ARG A 292 1.66 -20.64 -4.56
CA ARG A 292 1.35 -19.23 -4.80
C ARG A 292 -0.02 -19.00 -5.44
N GLU A 293 -0.57 -20.02 -6.10
CA GLU A 293 -1.85 -19.98 -6.81
C GLU A 293 -3.05 -20.29 -5.89
N LEU A 294 -2.83 -20.53 -4.59
CA LEU A 294 -3.90 -20.78 -3.61
C LEU A 294 -4.83 -19.57 -3.38
N VAL A 295 -4.35 -18.36 -3.72
CA VAL A 295 -5.09 -17.11 -3.60
C VAL A 295 -5.14 -16.38 -4.93
N LYS A 296 -6.04 -15.41 -5.07
CA LYS A 296 -6.04 -14.56 -6.26
C LYS A 296 -4.72 -13.81 -6.37
N PRO A 297 -4.14 -13.71 -7.57
CA PRO A 297 -2.97 -12.88 -7.78
C PRO A 297 -3.31 -11.40 -7.55
N GLY A 298 -2.28 -10.60 -7.26
CA GLY A 298 -2.40 -9.19 -6.89
C GLY A 298 -1.77 -8.23 -7.90
N ILE A 299 -2.31 -7.01 -7.95
CA ILE A 299 -1.59 -5.86 -8.56
C ILE A 299 -0.34 -5.58 -7.72
N PHE A 300 -0.54 -5.37 -6.42
CA PHE A 300 0.51 -5.20 -5.41
C PHE A 300 0.78 -6.52 -4.68
N GLY A 301 2.00 -6.73 -4.19
CA GLY A 301 2.35 -7.96 -3.48
C GLY A 301 3.46 -7.80 -2.46
N TRP A 302 3.49 -8.70 -1.47
CA TRP A 302 4.54 -8.72 -0.45
C TRP A 302 5.91 -9.00 -1.05
N ALA A 303 6.01 -9.97 -1.97
CA ALA A 303 7.24 -10.26 -2.70
C ALA A 303 7.70 -9.04 -3.52
N GLN A 304 6.79 -8.31 -4.16
CA GLN A 304 7.13 -7.10 -4.93
C GLN A 304 7.77 -6.00 -4.06
N LEU A 305 7.37 -5.88 -2.78
CA LEU A 305 7.93 -4.89 -1.86
C LEU A 305 9.29 -5.29 -1.29
N ASN A 306 9.48 -6.57 -0.97
CA ASN A 306 10.66 -7.05 -0.26
C ASN A 306 11.74 -7.59 -1.21
N PHE A 307 11.36 -7.98 -2.42
CA PHE A 307 12.25 -8.56 -3.42
C PHE A 307 11.80 -8.18 -4.85
N PRO A 308 11.96 -6.90 -5.24
CA PRO A 308 11.45 -6.39 -6.52
C PRO A 308 12.18 -6.99 -7.74
N TYR A 309 13.46 -7.35 -7.58
CA TYR A 309 14.31 -7.82 -8.67
C TYR A 309 14.34 -9.34 -8.77
N GLY A 310 14.64 -9.85 -9.96
CA GLY A 310 14.91 -11.26 -10.14
C GLY A 310 14.66 -11.71 -11.56
N ASP A 311 15.65 -12.35 -12.15
CA ASP A 311 15.67 -12.88 -13.52
C ASP A 311 16.19 -14.32 -13.58
N SER A 312 16.30 -14.98 -12.42
CA SER A 312 16.75 -16.37 -12.29
C SER A 312 15.74 -17.28 -11.59
N VAL A 313 15.97 -18.60 -11.69
CA VAL A 313 15.19 -19.60 -10.94
C VAL A 313 15.34 -19.42 -9.43
N GLU A 314 16.53 -19.02 -8.96
CA GLU A 314 16.76 -18.79 -7.53
C GLU A 314 16.00 -17.55 -7.04
N ASP A 315 15.91 -16.51 -7.86
CA ASP A 315 15.08 -15.35 -7.54
C ASP A 315 13.60 -15.70 -7.50
N ALA A 316 13.14 -16.58 -8.40
CA ALA A 316 11.77 -17.07 -8.37
C ALA A 316 11.50 -17.90 -7.10
N ARG A 317 12.50 -18.65 -6.61
CA ARG A 317 12.46 -19.38 -5.34
C ARG A 317 12.35 -18.44 -4.14
N GLU A 318 13.14 -17.38 -4.11
CA GLU A 318 13.09 -16.35 -3.05
C GLU A 318 11.77 -15.57 -3.09
N LYS A 319 11.28 -15.19 -4.28
CA LYS A 319 9.95 -14.56 -4.43
C LYS A 319 8.83 -15.44 -3.92
N LEU A 320 8.89 -16.75 -4.21
CA LEU A 320 7.93 -17.71 -3.70
C LEU A 320 7.92 -17.72 -2.16
N ALA A 321 9.08 -17.66 -1.50
CA ALA A 321 9.17 -17.62 -0.04
C ALA A 321 8.42 -16.42 0.58
N TYR A 322 8.48 -15.25 -0.06
CA TYR A 322 7.68 -14.08 0.33
C TYR A 322 6.19 -14.24 0.01
N ASP A 323 5.85 -14.80 -1.15
CA ASP A 323 4.45 -15.06 -1.52
C ASP A 323 3.78 -16.04 -0.53
N LEU A 324 4.49 -17.08 -0.10
CA LEU A 324 3.98 -18.04 0.90
C LEU A 324 3.82 -17.41 2.28
N PHE A 325 4.74 -16.53 2.69
CA PHE A 325 4.58 -15.74 3.92
C PHE A 325 3.28 -14.93 3.88
N TYR A 326 3.04 -14.24 2.77
CA TYR A 326 1.83 -13.47 2.57
C TYR A 326 0.58 -14.36 2.63
N ILE A 327 0.58 -15.49 1.90
CA ILE A 327 -0.55 -16.42 1.87
C ILE A 327 -0.89 -16.93 3.27
N GLN A 328 0.10 -17.28 4.08
CA GLN A 328 -0.11 -17.77 5.44
C GLN A 328 -0.61 -16.67 6.40
N ASN A 329 -0.11 -15.44 6.25
CA ASN A 329 -0.35 -14.32 7.17
C ASN A 329 -1.37 -13.29 6.67
N ARG A 330 -2.07 -13.59 5.56
CA ARG A 330 -3.08 -12.73 4.93
C ARG A 330 -4.09 -12.17 5.93
N SER A 331 -4.22 -10.85 5.94
CA SER A 331 -5.11 -10.09 6.83
C SER A 331 -5.31 -8.68 6.29
N LEU A 332 -6.43 -8.03 6.65
CA LEU A 332 -6.69 -6.65 6.21
C LEU A 332 -5.57 -5.67 6.60
N PRO A 333 -5.00 -5.71 7.82
CA PRO A 333 -3.89 -4.81 8.17
C PRO A 333 -2.66 -5.03 7.28
N LEU A 334 -2.34 -6.30 6.96
CA LEU A 334 -1.22 -6.61 6.07
C LEU A 334 -1.50 -6.12 4.64
N ASP A 335 -2.71 -6.32 4.13
CA ASP A 335 -3.11 -5.86 2.79
C ASP A 335 -3.05 -4.33 2.67
N ILE A 336 -3.59 -3.61 3.67
CA ILE A 336 -3.52 -2.14 3.72
C ILE A 336 -2.05 -1.69 3.77
N MET A 337 -1.23 -2.33 4.60
CA MET A 337 0.18 -1.98 4.70
C MET A 337 0.92 -2.19 3.37
N ILE A 338 0.67 -3.31 2.67
CA ILE A 338 1.26 -3.57 1.35
C ILE A 338 0.84 -2.48 0.37
N PHE A 339 -0.46 -2.22 0.27
CA PHE A 339 -0.99 -1.19 -0.62
C PHE A 339 -0.34 0.19 -0.37
N LEU A 340 -0.31 0.64 0.88
CA LEU A 340 0.22 1.95 1.23
C LEU A 340 1.73 2.06 0.99
N LYS A 341 2.50 1.00 1.29
CA LYS A 341 3.93 0.94 0.95
C LYS A 341 4.15 1.00 -0.56
N SER A 342 3.36 0.27 -1.34
CA SER A 342 3.46 0.29 -2.80
C SER A 342 3.15 1.67 -3.37
N ILE A 343 2.09 2.33 -2.89
CA ILE A 343 1.75 3.70 -3.27
C ILE A 343 2.89 4.67 -2.91
N LYS A 344 3.46 4.54 -1.71
CA LYS A 344 4.60 5.37 -1.29
C LYS A 344 5.79 5.21 -2.25
N ILE A 345 6.12 3.98 -2.64
CA ILE A 345 7.20 3.73 -3.61
C ILE A 345 6.89 4.41 -4.95
N ILE A 346 5.66 4.26 -5.48
CA ILE A 346 5.28 4.87 -6.76
C ILE A 346 5.40 6.40 -6.75
N PHE A 347 5.01 7.07 -5.66
CA PHE A 347 5.04 8.54 -5.58
C PHE A 347 6.37 9.13 -5.10
N PHE A 348 7.11 8.43 -4.24
CA PHE A 348 8.26 8.99 -3.54
C PHE A 348 9.60 8.29 -3.84
N ALA A 349 9.59 7.06 -4.36
CA ALA A 349 10.82 6.46 -4.85
C ALA A 349 11.17 7.11 -6.19
N ARG A 350 12.06 8.11 -6.15
CA ARG A 350 12.78 8.56 -7.33
C ARG A 350 13.53 7.36 -7.89
N GLY A 351 13.08 6.89 -9.06
CA GLY A 351 13.75 5.96 -9.98
C GLY A 351 14.83 5.08 -9.37
N GLN A 352 14.50 3.80 -9.18
CA GLN A 352 15.51 2.78 -9.40
C GLN A 352 15.62 2.58 -10.92
#